data_AF-A0A3D0PUR7-F1
#
_entry.id   AF-A0A3D0PUR7-F1
#
_cell.length_a   1.000
_cell.length_b   1.000
_cell.length_c   1.000
_cell.angle_alpha   90.00
_cell.angle_beta   90.00
_cell.angle_gamma   90.00
#
_symmetry.space_group_name_H-M   'P 1'
#
loop_
_entity.id
_entity.type
_entity.pdbx_description
1 polymer ?
#
loop_
_entity_poly.entity_id
_entity_poly.type
_entity_poly.pdbx_seq_one_letter_code
_entity_poly.pdbx_strand_id
1 'polypeptide(L)'
;MHRIDKKYRLSYTDRAKGIVKELSLEEKVSLMSGKVSMVEMLQNFSGEMHYNYIPYPAGGIARKQIPELKFCDGPRGVVCGTGKSTCYPVPMLRGASFDTDLEERIGQAIGEEVRAWGGNLFAGICINLLYHPGWGRSQETYG
;
A
#
# COMPACT_ATOMS: atom_id res chain seq x y z
N MET A 1 -19.45 -13.30 -0.94
CA MET A 1 -18.06 -12.88 -1.21
C MET A 1 -17.24 -14.12 -1.54
N HIS A 2 -16.52 -14.17 -2.66
CA HIS A 2 -15.65 -15.32 -2.96
C HIS A 2 -14.51 -15.34 -1.94
N ARG A 3 -14.36 -16.44 -1.18
CA ARG A 3 -13.33 -16.54 -0.14
C ARG A 3 -11.97 -16.63 -0.81
N ILE A 4 -11.14 -15.59 -0.66
CA ILE A 4 -9.76 -15.57 -1.18
C ILE A 4 -8.92 -16.50 -0.29
N ASP A 5 -8.86 -17.78 -0.64
CA ASP A 5 -8.09 -18.78 0.08
C ASP A 5 -6.68 -18.98 -0.53
N LYS A 6 -5.87 -19.85 0.09
CA LYS A 6 -4.52 -20.17 -0.42
C LYS A 6 -4.57 -20.75 -1.84
N LYS A 7 -5.56 -21.59 -2.16
CA LYS A 7 -5.69 -22.25 -3.46
C LYS A 7 -5.99 -21.23 -4.56
N TYR A 8 -6.92 -20.32 -4.32
CA TYR A 8 -7.23 -19.20 -5.21
C TYR A 8 -6.00 -18.31 -5.44
N ARG A 9 -5.23 -17.97 -4.40
CA ARG A 9 -4.01 -17.17 -4.58
C ARG A 9 -2.94 -17.90 -5.41
N LEU A 10 -2.79 -19.20 -5.18
CA LEU A 10 -1.82 -20.03 -5.92
C LEU A 10 -2.23 -20.29 -7.37
N SER A 11 -3.51 -20.16 -7.75
CA SER A 11 -3.91 -20.33 -9.15
C SER A 11 -3.32 -19.26 -10.08
N TYR A 12 -2.85 -18.13 -9.54
CA TYR A 12 -2.14 -17.10 -10.31
C TYR A 12 -0.66 -17.43 -10.55
N THR A 13 -0.11 -18.44 -9.87
CA THR A 13 1.32 -18.77 -9.95
C THR A 13 1.75 -19.18 -11.36
N ASP A 14 0.98 -20.00 -12.06
CA ASP A 14 1.35 -20.46 -13.40
C ASP A 14 1.26 -19.33 -14.44
N ARG A 15 0.27 -18.44 -14.29
CA ARG A 15 0.18 -17.21 -15.09
C ARG A 15 1.39 -16.30 -14.87
N ALA A 16 1.78 -16.07 -13.60
CA ALA A 16 2.95 -15.26 -13.29
C ALA A 16 4.25 -15.87 -13.84
N LYS A 17 4.42 -17.20 -13.72
CA LYS A 17 5.55 -17.92 -14.32
C LYS A 17 5.58 -17.79 -15.84
N GLY A 18 4.42 -17.87 -16.51
CA GLY A 18 4.30 -17.65 -17.95
C GLY A 18 4.80 -16.26 -18.35
N ILE A 19 4.31 -15.22 -17.69
CA ILE A 19 4.73 -13.83 -17.92
C ILE A 19 6.25 -13.69 -17.74
N VAL A 20 6.79 -14.14 -16.61
CA VAL A 20 8.23 -13.97 -16.29
C VAL A 20 9.14 -14.71 -17.27
N LYS A 21 8.70 -15.85 -17.84
CA LYS A 21 9.47 -16.60 -18.85
C LYS A 21 9.68 -15.80 -20.14
N GLU A 22 8.72 -14.95 -20.51
CA GLU A 22 8.78 -14.12 -21.71
C GLU A 22 9.57 -12.82 -21.53
N LEU A 23 10.08 -12.55 -20.31
CA LEU A 23 10.82 -11.33 -20.02
C LEU A 23 12.32 -11.49 -20.20
N SER A 24 12.95 -10.47 -20.78
CA SER A 24 14.41 -10.32 -20.76
C SER A 24 14.92 -10.12 -19.33
N LEU A 25 16.24 -10.19 -19.14
CA LEU A 25 16.84 -9.90 -17.83
C LEU A 25 16.57 -8.44 -17.42
N GLU A 26 16.72 -7.50 -18.34
CA GLU A 26 16.49 -6.08 -18.13
C GLU A 26 15.04 -5.80 -17.76
N GLU A 27 14.10 -6.45 -18.44
CA GLU A 27 12.67 -6.37 -18.10
C GLU A 27 12.39 -6.88 -16.68
N LYS A 28 12.97 -8.03 -16.29
CA LYS A 28 12.85 -8.56 -14.92
C LYS A 28 13.42 -7.58 -13.89
N VAL A 29 14.60 -7.03 -14.13
CA VAL A 29 15.23 -6.04 -13.24
C VAL A 29 14.37 -4.78 -13.14
N SER A 30 13.83 -4.28 -14.26
CA SER A 30 12.96 -3.09 -14.26
C SER A 30 11.67 -3.27 -13.44
N LEU A 31 11.16 -4.50 -13.33
CA LEU A 31 10.00 -4.80 -12.48
C LEU A 31 10.31 -4.67 -10.97
N MET A 32 11.59 -4.68 -10.58
CA MET A 32 12.04 -4.62 -9.19
C MET A 32 12.31 -3.19 -8.69
N SER A 33 12.02 -2.18 -9.52
CA SER A 33 12.33 -0.78 -9.22
C SER A 33 11.08 0.09 -9.07
N GLY A 34 11.16 1.09 -8.20
CA GLY A 34 10.22 2.21 -8.19
C GLY A 34 10.37 3.07 -9.44
N LYS A 35 9.28 3.76 -9.83
CA LYS A 35 9.24 4.63 -11.03
C LYS A 35 9.22 6.12 -10.70
N VAL A 36 9.16 6.49 -9.43
CA VAL A 36 9.16 7.89 -9.01
C VAL A 36 10.57 8.45 -9.09
N SER A 37 10.76 9.48 -9.92
CA SER A 37 12.01 10.23 -9.98
C SER A 37 12.19 11.12 -8.75
N MET A 38 13.43 11.54 -8.48
CA MET A 38 13.72 12.46 -7.37
C MET A 38 12.98 13.80 -7.53
N VAL A 39 12.79 14.28 -8.76
CA VAL A 39 12.06 15.53 -9.04
C VAL A 39 10.58 15.38 -8.70
N GLU A 40 9.93 14.30 -9.17
CA GLU A 40 8.52 14.01 -8.83
C GLU A 40 8.34 13.81 -7.32
N MET A 41 9.30 13.14 -6.68
CA MET A 41 9.28 12.97 -5.24
C MET A 41 9.34 14.32 -4.52
N LEU A 42 10.26 15.21 -4.90
CA LEU A 42 10.38 16.55 -4.31
C LEU A 42 9.15 17.42 -4.56
N GLN A 43 8.50 17.29 -5.71
CA GLN A 43 7.23 17.98 -5.99
C GLN A 43 6.13 17.57 -5.01
N ASN A 44 6.09 16.30 -4.59
CA ASN A 44 5.14 15.83 -3.58
C ASN A 44 5.41 16.39 -2.17
N PHE A 45 6.52 17.12 -1.94
CA PHE A 45 6.80 17.83 -0.69
C PHE A 45 6.61 19.36 -0.82
N SER A 46 6.06 19.84 -1.93
CA SER A 46 5.90 21.27 -2.17
C SER A 46 4.56 21.81 -1.65
N GLY A 47 4.61 23.00 -1.04
CA GLY A 47 3.41 23.67 -0.51
C GLY A 47 2.70 22.82 0.55
N GLU A 48 1.42 22.52 0.30
CA GLU A 48 0.58 21.71 1.19
C GLU A 48 0.67 20.20 0.89
N MET A 49 1.47 19.79 -0.11
CA MET A 49 1.68 18.39 -0.44
C MET A 49 2.61 17.72 0.59
N HIS A 50 2.38 16.43 0.80
CA HIS A 50 3.19 15.63 1.70
C HIS A 50 3.63 14.31 1.04
N TYR A 51 4.51 13.57 1.72
CA TYR A 51 4.93 12.24 1.31
C TYR A 51 3.75 11.39 0.82
N ASN A 52 3.91 10.80 -0.38
CA ASN A 52 2.91 9.93 -1.00
C ASN A 52 1.54 10.61 -1.21
N TYR A 53 1.58 11.92 -1.51
CA TYR A 53 0.41 12.72 -1.92
C TYR A 53 -0.40 12.07 -3.05
N ILE A 54 0.29 11.39 -3.98
CA ILE A 54 -0.29 10.48 -4.98
C ILE A 54 0.29 9.08 -4.81
N PRO A 55 -0.39 8.02 -5.29
CA PRO A 55 0.15 6.66 -5.25
C PRO A 55 1.48 6.55 -6.01
N TYR A 56 2.46 5.89 -5.42
CA TYR A 56 3.79 5.76 -6.02
C TYR A 56 3.88 4.52 -6.91
N PRO A 57 4.14 4.67 -8.22
CA PRO A 57 4.27 3.55 -9.13
C PRO A 57 5.58 2.78 -8.94
N ALA A 58 5.50 1.45 -9.08
CA ALA A 58 6.64 0.55 -9.13
C ALA A 58 6.40 -0.58 -10.14
N GLY A 59 7.47 -1.01 -10.81
CA GLY A 59 7.43 -2.04 -11.84
C GLY A 59 6.45 -1.73 -12.98
N GLY A 60 5.89 -2.76 -13.61
CA GLY A 60 4.96 -2.65 -14.74
C GLY A 60 5.62 -2.42 -16.11
N ILE A 61 5.08 -3.09 -17.14
CA ILE A 61 5.56 -3.06 -18.52
C ILE A 61 4.33 -2.94 -19.44
N ALA A 62 4.02 -1.72 -19.86
CA ALA A 62 2.79 -1.41 -20.61
C ALA A 62 2.66 -2.20 -21.93
N ARG A 63 3.75 -2.31 -22.71
CA ARG A 63 3.78 -3.08 -23.98
C ARG A 63 3.45 -4.58 -23.81
N LYS A 64 3.66 -5.14 -22.61
CA LYS A 64 3.35 -6.53 -22.26
C LYS A 64 2.11 -6.65 -21.36
N GLN A 65 1.36 -5.55 -21.20
CA GLN A 65 0.15 -5.49 -20.37
C GLN A 65 0.38 -5.91 -18.91
N ILE A 66 1.59 -5.66 -18.39
CA ILE A 66 1.91 -5.91 -16.97
C ILE A 66 1.63 -4.61 -16.22
N PRO A 67 0.62 -4.58 -15.33
CA PRO A 67 0.26 -3.37 -14.61
C PRO A 67 1.33 -2.99 -13.58
N GLU A 68 1.35 -1.71 -13.22
CA GLU A 68 2.18 -1.18 -12.15
C GLU A 68 1.57 -1.51 -10.79
N LEU A 69 2.42 -1.66 -9.78
CA LEU A 69 2.00 -1.49 -8.40
C LEU A 69 1.96 0.01 -8.10
N LYS A 70 0.91 0.46 -7.42
CA LYS A 70 0.67 1.86 -7.06
C LYS A 70 0.48 1.93 -5.56
N PHE A 71 1.57 2.27 -4.88
CA PHE A 71 1.73 2.23 -3.45
C PHE A 71 1.07 3.43 -2.76
N CYS A 72 0.29 3.13 -1.73
CA CYS A 72 -0.30 4.07 -0.79
C CYS A 72 0.13 3.69 0.63
N ASP A 73 0.66 4.66 1.38
CA ASP A 73 1.04 4.51 2.78
C ASP A 73 -0.11 4.88 3.71
N GLY A 74 0.06 4.56 5.00
CA GLY A 74 -0.82 4.96 6.10
C GLY A 74 -0.02 5.55 7.27
N PRO A 75 -0.38 5.31 8.55
CA PRO A 75 -1.22 4.23 9.09
C PRO A 75 -2.59 4.68 9.64
N ARG A 76 -2.95 5.94 9.45
CA ARG A 76 -4.19 6.56 9.95
C ARG A 76 -5.28 6.63 8.87
N GLY A 77 -5.24 5.74 7.89
CA GLY A 77 -5.95 5.89 6.62
C GLY A 77 -4.99 6.16 5.46
N VAL A 78 -5.51 6.50 4.30
CA VAL A 78 -4.72 6.74 3.08
C VAL A 78 -4.04 8.10 3.18
N VAL A 79 -2.70 8.16 3.05
CA VAL A 79 -1.97 9.44 3.13
C VAL A 79 -2.15 10.33 1.89
N CYS A 80 -2.61 9.75 0.78
CA CYS A 80 -2.81 10.48 -0.48
C CYS A 80 -3.81 11.63 -0.29
N GLY A 81 -3.49 12.78 -0.87
CA GLY A 81 -4.25 14.01 -0.72
C GLY A 81 -4.29 14.55 0.71
N THR A 82 -3.39 15.48 1.04
CA THR A 82 -3.41 16.21 2.31
C THR A 82 -4.80 16.81 2.58
N GLY A 83 -5.43 16.41 3.69
CA GLY A 83 -6.76 16.89 4.11
C GLY A 83 -7.94 16.40 3.26
N LYS A 84 -7.73 15.42 2.36
CA LYS A 84 -8.76 14.92 1.43
C LYS A 84 -9.21 13.48 1.71
N SER A 85 -8.40 12.71 2.42
CA SER A 85 -8.69 11.32 2.82
C SER A 85 -9.14 11.27 4.28
N THR A 86 -9.85 10.21 4.67
CA THR A 86 -10.33 10.07 6.05
C THR A 86 -9.16 9.80 6.98
N CYS A 87 -9.07 10.57 8.08
CA CYS A 87 -8.08 10.38 9.14
C CYS A 87 -8.70 9.60 10.31
N TYR A 88 -8.30 8.34 10.46
CA TYR A 88 -8.71 7.46 11.54
C TYR A 88 -7.81 7.63 12.78
N PRO A 89 -8.25 7.16 13.97
CA PRO A 89 -7.35 7.01 15.11
C PRO A 89 -6.12 6.16 14.75
N VAL A 90 -4.98 6.44 15.40
CA VAL A 90 -3.78 5.63 15.21
C VAL A 90 -4.06 4.15 15.50
N PRO A 91 -3.36 3.20 14.84
CA PRO A 91 -3.57 1.77 15.05
C PRO A 91 -3.60 1.33 16.51
N MET A 92 -2.78 1.93 17.37
CA MET A 92 -2.77 1.60 18.81
C MET A 92 -4.12 1.92 19.49
N LEU A 93 -4.74 3.06 19.14
CA LEU A 93 -6.06 3.44 19.66
C LEU A 93 -7.16 2.56 19.07
N ARG A 94 -7.01 2.13 17.81
CA ARG A 94 -7.93 1.16 17.20
C ARG A 94 -7.81 -0.21 17.88
N GLY A 95 -6.59 -0.66 18.17
CA GLY A 95 -6.33 -1.88 18.93
C GLY A 95 -6.91 -1.84 20.35
N ALA A 96 -6.85 -0.68 21.01
CA ALA A 96 -7.45 -0.47 22.33
C ALA A 96 -8.98 -0.59 22.37
N SER A 97 -9.66 -0.62 21.22
CA SER A 97 -11.11 -0.92 21.16
C SER A 97 -11.44 -2.39 21.37
N PHE A 98 -10.48 -3.29 21.14
CA PHE A 98 -10.70 -4.75 21.10
C PHE A 98 -11.86 -5.18 20.17
N ASP A 99 -12.17 -4.38 19.15
CA ASP A 99 -13.25 -4.63 18.19
C ASP A 99 -12.68 -4.94 16.79
N THR A 100 -12.62 -6.24 16.46
CA THR A 100 -12.11 -6.70 15.17
C THR A 100 -13.05 -6.39 14.01
N ASP A 101 -14.36 -6.27 14.27
CA ASP A 101 -15.36 -5.98 13.25
C ASP A 101 -15.32 -4.49 12.88
N LEU A 102 -15.07 -3.61 13.85
CA LEU A 102 -14.74 -2.20 13.60
C LEU A 102 -13.46 -2.09 12.78
N GLU A 103 -12.40 -2.82 13.14
CA GLU A 103 -11.14 -2.78 12.40
C GLU A 103 -11.29 -3.27 10.95
N GLU A 104 -12.09 -4.32 10.72
CA GLU A 104 -12.41 -4.77 9.36
C GLU A 104 -13.14 -3.69 8.56
N ARG A 105 -14.13 -3.01 9.14
CA ARG A 105 -14.85 -1.91 8.48
C ARG A 105 -13.93 -0.73 8.15
N ILE A 106 -13.01 -0.38 9.04
CA ILE A 106 -11.98 0.63 8.77
C ILE A 106 -11.11 0.18 7.60
N GLY A 107 -10.66 -1.08 7.59
CA GLY A 107 -9.88 -1.66 6.49
C GLY A 107 -10.61 -1.63 5.14
N GLN A 108 -11.91 -1.90 5.14
CA GLN A 108 -12.76 -1.80 3.94
C GLN A 108 -12.81 -0.35 3.41
N ALA A 109 -13.08 0.62 4.29
CA ALA A 109 -13.13 2.03 3.92
C ALA A 109 -11.77 2.55 3.40
N ILE A 110 -10.67 2.16 4.04
CA ILE A 110 -9.31 2.46 3.55
C ILE A 110 -9.10 1.86 2.16
N GLY A 111 -9.52 0.62 1.93
CA GLY A 111 -9.43 -0.04 0.62
C GLY A 111 -10.17 0.70 -0.48
N GLU A 112 -11.36 1.24 -0.18
CA GLU A 112 -12.13 2.08 -1.10
C GLU A 112 -11.40 3.39 -1.41
N GLU A 113 -10.85 4.07 -0.39
CA GLU A 113 -10.07 5.29 -0.59
C GLU A 113 -8.79 5.06 -1.40
N VAL A 114 -8.08 3.94 -1.17
CA VAL A 114 -6.91 3.56 -1.99
C VAL A 114 -7.32 3.44 -3.45
N ARG A 115 -8.46 2.81 -3.75
CA ARG A 115 -8.97 2.70 -5.12
C ARG A 115 -9.38 4.06 -5.68
N ALA A 116 -10.00 4.92 -4.89
CA ALA A 116 -10.38 6.28 -5.29
C ALA A 116 -9.17 7.13 -5.70
N TRP A 117 -8.03 6.96 -5.03
CA TRP A 117 -6.76 7.58 -5.41
C TRP A 117 -6.03 6.91 -6.58
N GLY A 118 -6.57 5.80 -7.11
CA GLY A 118 -5.94 5.03 -8.17
C GLY A 118 -4.81 4.11 -7.70
N GLY A 119 -4.67 3.91 -6.38
CA GLY A 119 -3.77 2.96 -5.75
C GLY A 119 -4.24 1.50 -5.91
N ASN A 120 -3.29 0.58 -5.73
CA ASN A 120 -3.59 -0.85 -5.73
C ASN A 120 -2.77 -1.67 -4.73
N LEU A 121 -1.91 -1.00 -3.96
CA LEU A 121 -1.12 -1.57 -2.87
C LEU A 121 -1.19 -0.61 -1.68
N PHE A 122 -1.65 -1.10 -0.54
CA PHE A 122 -1.65 -0.34 0.71
C PHE A 122 -0.63 -0.96 1.68
N ALA A 123 0.19 -0.12 2.29
CA ALA A 123 1.23 -0.55 3.23
C ALA A 123 1.16 0.16 4.59
N GLY A 124 -0.01 0.69 4.96
CA GLY A 124 -0.19 1.41 6.23
C GLY A 124 -0.44 0.53 7.46
N ILE A 125 -0.08 -0.76 7.43
CA ILE A 125 -0.31 -1.70 8.55
C ILE A 125 1.02 -2.05 9.20
N CYS A 126 1.16 -1.77 10.49
CA CYS A 126 2.32 -2.14 11.28
C CYS A 126 1.92 -3.19 12.34
N ILE A 127 2.20 -4.46 12.05
CA ILE A 127 1.95 -5.61 12.94
C ILE A 127 3.15 -5.92 13.86
N ASN A 128 4.07 -4.97 13.99
CA ASN A 128 5.21 -5.11 14.87
C ASN A 128 4.73 -5.20 16.32
N LEU A 129 5.36 -6.07 17.11
CA LEU A 129 5.15 -6.13 18.55
C LEU A 129 5.90 -4.98 19.22
N LEU A 130 5.20 -4.18 20.02
CA LEU A 130 5.82 -3.07 20.73
C LEU A 130 6.53 -3.56 21.99
N TYR A 131 7.86 -3.65 21.93
CA TYR A 131 8.67 -4.02 23.10
C TYR A 131 9.09 -2.83 23.97
N HIS A 132 9.27 -1.66 23.36
CA HIS A 132 9.72 -0.46 24.06
C HIS A 132 8.96 0.79 23.57
N PRO A 133 8.23 1.50 24.44
CA PRO A 133 7.35 2.60 24.02
C PRO A 133 8.10 3.80 23.42
N GLY A 134 9.39 3.94 23.72
CA GLY A 134 10.29 4.93 23.10
C GLY A 134 10.59 4.70 21.61
N TRP A 135 10.10 3.61 21.00
CA TRP A 135 10.18 3.45 19.55
C TRP A 135 9.32 4.50 18.85
N GLY A 136 9.91 5.34 17.99
CA GLY A 136 9.21 6.46 17.34
C GLY A 136 8.01 6.09 16.47
N ARG A 137 7.85 4.80 16.11
CA ARG A 137 6.68 4.27 15.38
C ARG A 137 5.73 3.47 16.28
N SER A 138 5.86 3.57 17.61
CA SER A 138 5.05 2.81 18.56
C SER A 138 3.54 2.99 18.34
N GLN A 139 3.10 4.22 18.05
CA GLN A 139 1.70 4.55 17.74
C GLN A 139 1.11 3.76 16.55
N GLU A 140 1.96 3.26 15.66
CA GLU A 140 1.55 2.58 14.43
C GLU A 140 1.24 1.09 14.67
N THR A 141 1.70 0.55 15.80
CA THR A 141 1.39 -0.82 16.23
C THR A 141 -0.01 -0.91 16.82
N TYR A 142 -0.53 -2.13 17.00
CA TYR A 142 -1.78 -2.37 17.74
C TYR A 142 -1.57 -2.57 19.25
N GLY A 143 -0.33 -2.50 19.75
CA GLY A 143 0.03 -2.77 21.14
C GLY A 143 1.30 -3.59 21.30
#